data_AF-A0A4Y6RYY5-F1
#
_entry.id   AF-A0A4Y6RYY5-F1
#
_cell.length_a   1.000
_cell.length_b   1.000
_cell.length_c   1.000
_cell.angle_alpha   90.00
_cell.angle_beta   90.00
_cell.angle_gamma   90.00
#
_symmetry.space_group_name_H-M   'P 1'
#
loop_
_entity.id
_entity.type
_entity.pdbx_description
1 polymer ?
#
loop_
_entity_poly.entity_id
_entity_poly.type
_entity_poly.pdbx_seq_one_letter_code
_entity_poly.pdbx_strand_id
1 'polypeptide(L)'
;MQHHFQNLFGDYVPEHISPGIKVPRSTSPDSLRANIDAANLTEMWNMILTLDYSVSDVSELPPGQRDEFLNVMSLLLSAFNR
;
A
#
# COMPACT_ATOMS: atom_id res chain seq x y z
N MET A 1 1.77 20.81 -26.18
CA MET A 1 0.98 19.69 -25.63
C MET A 1 1.94 18.75 -24.91
N GLN A 2 2.19 18.99 -23.62
CA GLN A 2 2.91 18.06 -22.76
C GLN A 2 2.13 17.99 -21.45
N HIS A 3 1.71 16.78 -21.11
CA HIS A 3 0.69 16.49 -20.12
C HIS A 3 1.22 16.68 -18.70
N HIS A 4 0.43 17.42 -17.94
CA HIS A 4 0.59 17.75 -16.53
C HIS A 4 0.28 16.49 -15.68
N PHE A 5 1.32 15.78 -15.23
CA PHE A 5 1.22 14.67 -14.28
C PHE A 5 1.43 15.16 -12.84
N GLN A 6 0.69 16.20 -12.45
CA GLN A 6 0.62 16.69 -11.08
C GLN A 6 -0.83 16.50 -10.62
N ASN A 7 -1.01 15.80 -9.48
CA ASN A 7 -2.25 15.62 -8.71
C ASN A 7 -3.02 14.28 -8.82
N LEU A 8 -2.33 13.13 -8.67
CA LEU A 8 -3.00 11.88 -8.26
C LEU A 8 -2.70 11.46 -6.81
N PHE A 9 -1.71 12.09 -6.17
CA PHE A 9 -1.40 11.91 -4.76
C PHE A 9 -1.59 13.24 -4.05
N GLY A 10 -2.85 13.58 -3.81
CA GLY A 10 -3.23 14.75 -3.03
C GLY A 10 -2.70 14.63 -1.60
N ASP A 11 -1.86 15.61 -1.27
CA ASP A 11 -1.60 16.18 0.04
C ASP A 11 -0.68 15.39 1.00
N TYR A 12 0.61 15.70 0.85
CA TYR A 12 1.52 15.92 1.97
C TYR A 12 0.79 16.44 3.22
N VAL A 13 0.82 15.68 4.32
CA VAL A 13 0.34 16.14 5.63
C VAL A 13 1.56 16.42 6.54
N PRO A 14 1.79 17.69 6.93
CA PRO A 14 2.88 18.09 7.83
C PRO A 14 2.73 17.56 9.28
N GLU A 15 3.85 17.57 10.01
CA GLU A 15 4.19 16.91 11.30
C GLU A 15 3.28 17.11 12.55
N HIS A 16 1.97 17.42 12.45
CA HIS A 16 1.14 17.75 13.64
C HIS A 16 -0.26 17.10 13.74
N ILE A 17 -0.60 16.07 12.95
CA ILE A 17 -1.95 15.48 13.03
C ILE A 17 -1.95 14.15 13.81
N SER A 18 -2.35 14.28 15.08
CA SER A 18 -2.93 13.30 16.01
C SER A 18 -2.88 11.80 15.65
N PRO A 19 -2.39 10.92 16.55
CA PRO A 19 -2.51 9.48 16.41
C PRO A 19 -3.95 9.04 16.76
N GLY A 20 -4.90 9.34 15.88
CA GLY A 20 -6.31 8.95 16.02
C GLY A 20 -6.76 7.87 15.05
N ILE A 21 -6.01 7.64 13.96
CA ILE A 21 -6.31 6.53 13.06
C ILE A 21 -5.64 5.28 13.63
N LYS A 22 -6.43 4.49 14.34
CA LYS A 22 -6.11 3.09 14.62
C LYS A 22 -6.20 2.34 13.29
N VAL A 23 -5.21 2.51 12.42
CA VAL A 23 -4.91 1.49 11.41
C VAL A 23 -4.70 0.22 12.24
N PRO A 24 -5.40 -0.90 11.99
CA PRO A 24 -5.19 -2.12 12.75
C PRO A 24 -3.73 -2.52 12.64
N ARG A 25 -2.95 -2.15 13.66
CA ARG A 25 -1.53 -2.45 13.76
C ARG A 25 -1.47 -3.96 13.93
N SER A 26 -0.98 -4.65 12.91
CA SER A 26 -0.85 -6.10 12.81
C SER A 26 -2.02 -6.81 12.10
N THR A 27 -2.23 -6.49 10.82
CA THR A 27 -2.45 -7.59 9.88
C THR A 27 -1.06 -8.16 9.61
N SER A 28 -0.76 -9.38 10.04
CA SER A 28 0.54 -9.99 9.69
C SER A 28 0.69 -9.96 8.17
N PRO A 29 1.89 -9.73 7.61
CA PRO A 29 2.09 -9.67 6.17
C PRO A 29 1.48 -10.89 5.45
N ASP A 30 1.59 -12.06 6.07
CA ASP A 30 1.01 -13.32 5.57
C ASP A 30 -0.52 -13.30 5.55
N SER A 31 -1.16 -12.77 6.61
CA SER A 31 -2.62 -12.64 6.66
C SER A 31 -3.14 -11.59 5.67
N LEU A 32 -2.41 -10.49 5.48
CA LEU A 32 -2.77 -9.48 4.50
C LEU A 32 -2.63 -10.06 3.09
N ARG A 33 -1.54 -10.78 2.81
CA ARG A 33 -1.35 -11.45 1.52
C ARG A 33 -2.46 -12.44 1.22
N ALA A 34 -2.84 -13.28 2.18
CA ALA A 34 -3.96 -14.21 2.02
C ALA A 34 -5.29 -13.50 1.72
N ASN A 35 -5.57 -12.36 2.37
CA ASN A 35 -6.77 -11.58 2.10
C ASN A 35 -6.75 -10.89 0.73
N ILE A 36 -5.58 -10.41 0.29
CA ILE A 36 -5.38 -9.85 -1.05
C ILE A 36 -5.62 -10.91 -2.12
N ASP A 37 -5.10 -12.12 -1.92
CA ASP A 37 -5.32 -13.24 -2.82
C ASP A 37 -6.81 -13.64 -2.85
N ALA A 38 -7.48 -13.69 -1.69
CA ALA A 38 -8.93 -13.96 -1.61
C ALA A 38 -9.79 -12.88 -2.28
N ALA A 39 -9.31 -11.63 -2.32
CA ALA A 39 -9.96 -10.51 -2.99
C ALA A 39 -9.62 -10.40 -4.49
N ASN A 40 -8.85 -11.34 -5.06
CA ASN A 40 -8.33 -11.28 -6.43
C ASN A 40 -7.50 -10.01 -6.73
N LEU A 41 -6.84 -9.46 -5.71
CA LEU A 41 -6.00 -8.26 -5.83
C LEU A 41 -4.51 -8.58 -6.01
N THR A 42 -4.17 -9.86 -6.25
CA THR A 42 -2.79 -10.34 -6.45
C THR A 42 -2.07 -9.59 -7.58
N GLU A 43 -2.78 -9.27 -8.66
CA GLU A 43 -2.17 -8.52 -9.77
C GLU A 43 -1.83 -7.09 -9.37
N MET A 44 -2.69 -6.42 -8.61
CA MET A 44 -2.41 -5.08 -8.08
C MET A 44 -1.21 -5.09 -7.14
N TRP A 45 -1.11 -6.10 -6.27
CA TRP A 45 0.06 -6.30 -5.40
C TRP A 45 1.36 -6.40 -6.21
N ASN A 46 1.38 -7.25 -7.24
CA ASN A 46 2.57 -7.47 -8.06
C ASN A 46 2.91 -6.25 -8.92
N MET A 47 1.90 -5.56 -9.46
CA MET A 47 2.08 -4.32 -10.21
C MET A 47 2.71 -3.24 -9.34
N ILE A 48 2.22 -3.02 -8.12
CA ILE A 48 2.76 -1.99 -7.22
C ILE A 48 4.22 -2.33 -6.86
N LEU A 49 4.52 -3.59 -6.52
CA LEU A 49 5.90 -4.02 -6.26
C LEU A 49 6.84 -3.76 -7.44
N THR A 50 6.39 -4.07 -8.65
CA THR A 50 7.20 -3.92 -9.86
C THR A 50 7.37 -2.45 -10.26
N LEU A 51 6.29 -1.67 -10.23
CA LEU A 51 6.26 -0.30 -10.74
C LEU A 51 6.87 0.70 -9.75
N ASP A 52 6.54 0.58 -8.47
CA ASP A 52 6.90 1.58 -7.46
C ASP A 52 8.22 1.22 -6.76
N TYR A 53 8.50 -0.08 -6.64
CA TYR A 53 9.65 -0.57 -5.89
C TYR A 53 10.67 -1.35 -6.73
N SER A 54 10.36 -1.68 -7.99
CA SER A 54 11.24 -2.45 -8.88
C SER A 54 11.69 -3.80 -8.32
N VAL A 55 10.87 -4.42 -7.46
CA VAL A 55 11.12 -5.75 -6.86
C VAL A 55 9.98 -6.71 -7.19
N SER A 56 10.23 -8.02 -7.02
CA SER A 56 9.20 -9.04 -7.22
C SER A 56 8.57 -9.52 -5.91
N ASP A 57 9.28 -9.36 -4.79
CA ASP A 57 8.86 -9.84 -3.48
C ASP A 57 8.98 -8.77 -2.39
N VAL A 58 8.06 -8.78 -1.42
CA VAL A 58 8.01 -7.85 -0.28
C VAL A 58 9.23 -7.99 0.65
N SER A 59 9.83 -9.17 0.70
CA SER A 59 11.04 -9.44 1.48
C SER A 59 12.26 -8.70 0.94
N GLU A 60 12.26 -8.34 -0.34
CA GLU A 60 13.31 -7.53 -0.98
C GLU A 60 13.23 -6.05 -0.57
N LEU A 61 12.08 -5.61 -0.01
CA LEU A 61 11.91 -4.24 0.45
C LEU A 61 12.66 -3.97 1.76
N PRO A 62 13.31 -2.80 1.89
CA PRO A 62 13.78 -2.28 3.17
C PRO A 62 12.62 -2.19 4.19
N PRO A 63 12.88 -2.32 5.50
CA PRO A 63 11.82 -2.33 6.52
C PRO A 63 10.84 -1.15 6.43
N GLY A 64 11.34 0.08 6.19
CA GLY A 64 10.47 1.25 6.07
C GLY A 64 9.55 1.23 4.84
N GLN A 65 10.06 0.76 3.69
CA GLN A 65 9.27 0.64 2.46
C GLN A 65 8.29 -0.54 2.53
N ARG A 66 8.68 -1.61 3.23
CA ARG A 66 7.79 -2.75 3.49
C ARG A 66 6.56 -2.33 4.27
N ASP A 67 6.74 -1.57 5.35
CA ASP A 67 5.63 -1.09 6.17
C ASP A 67 4.71 -0.16 5.36
N GLU A 68 5.28 0.72 4.54
CA GLU A 68 4.53 1.58 3.62
C GLU A 68 3.71 0.77 2.62
N PHE A 69 4.33 -0.18 1.92
CA PHE A 69 3.67 -1.05 0.96
C PHE A 69 2.50 -1.82 1.59
N LEU A 70 2.72 -2.41 2.77
CA LEU A 70 1.66 -3.15 3.48
C LEU A 70 0.50 -2.23 3.91
N ASN A 71 0.78 -0.97 4.29
CA ASN A 71 -0.26 0.01 4.59
C ASN A 71 -1.10 0.34 3.35
N VAL A 72 -0.48 0.53 2.19
CA VAL A 72 -1.17 0.76 0.91
C VAL A 72 -2.06 -0.44 0.56
N MET A 73 -1.54 -1.66 0.66
CA MET A 73 -2.32 -2.86 0.36
C MET A 73 -3.49 -3.07 1.32
N SER A 74 -3.31 -2.73 2.61
CA SER A 74 -4.39 -2.74 3.60
C SER A 74 -5.50 -1.75 3.26
N LEU A 75 -5.13 -0.53 2.84
CA LEU A 75 -6.08 0.48 2.39
C LEU A 75 -6.84 0.03 1.14
N LEU A 76 -6.13 -0.51 0.14
CA LEU A 76 -6.75 -1.05 -1.08
C LEU A 76 -7.76 -2.15 -0.73
N LEU A 77 -7.36 -3.14 0.08
CA LEU A 77 -8.25 -4.21 0.51
C LEU A 77 -9.53 -3.68 1.19
N SER A 78 -9.39 -2.67 2.07
CA SER A 78 -10.54 -2.05 2.74
C SER A 78 -11.49 -1.35 1.77
N ALA A 79 -10.97 -0.76 0.68
CA ALA A 79 -11.76 -0.07 -0.32
C ALA A 79 -12.56 -1.05 -1.21
N PHE A 80 -12.03 -2.24 -1.44
CA PHE A 80 -12.68 -3.31 -2.22
C PHE A 80 -13.71 -4.10 -1.40
N ASN A 81 -13.53 -4.24 -0.09
CA ASN A 81 -14.46 -4.96 0.81
C ASN A 81 -15.72 -4.16 1.18
N ARG A 82 -16.29 -3.41 0.23
CA ARG A 82 -17.47 -2.56 0.42
C ARG A 82 -18.79 -3.34 0.40
#